data_AF-A0A562QS38-F1
#
_entry.id   AF-A0A562QS38-F1
#
_cell.length_a   1.000
_cell.length_b   1.000
_cell.length_c   1.000
_cell.angle_alpha   90.00
_cell.angle_beta   90.00
_cell.angle_gamma   90.00
#
_symmetry.space_group_name_H-M   'P 1'
#
loop_
_entity.id
_entity.type
_entity.pdbx_description
1 polymer ?
#
loop_
_entity_poly.entity_id
_entity_poly.type
_entity_poly.pdbx_seq_one_letter_code
_entity_poly.pdbx_strand_id
1 'polypeptide(L)'
;MNAIGYEEGMLVRRALGLERSRAVCRNRVAVHSNGSDIKLAQSLADKGVMIRTPRADYGSMKVFSVTPEGARAVGKKLPPDHTPLAH
;
A
#
# COMPACT_ATOMS: atom_id res chain seq x y z
N MET A 1 -13.34 10.75 -6.70
CA MET A 1 -11.98 10.20 -6.56
C MET A 1 -11.33 10.90 -5.38
N ASN A 2 -11.06 10.20 -4.28
CA ASN A 2 -10.33 10.80 -3.17
C ASN A 2 -8.89 11.06 -3.64
N ALA A 3 -8.52 12.34 -3.79
CA ALA A 3 -7.19 12.70 -4.20
C ALA A 3 -6.20 12.26 -3.10
N ILE A 4 -5.21 11.45 -3.48
CA ILE A 4 -4.09 11.11 -2.62
C ILE A 4 -3.02 12.19 -2.72
N GLY A 5 -2.40 12.53 -1.59
CA GLY A 5 -1.28 13.47 -1.53
C GLY A 5 0.00 12.89 -2.17
N TYR A 6 1.01 13.72 -2.35
CA TYR A 6 2.29 13.30 -2.93
C TYR A 6 2.96 12.17 -2.14
N GLU A 7 3.04 12.31 -0.81
CA GLU A 7 3.65 11.30 0.08
C GLU A 7 2.85 9.99 0.12
N GLU A 8 1.52 10.08 0.11
CA GLU A 8 0.63 8.94 -0.01
C GLU A 8 0.84 8.20 -1.34
N GLY A 9 0.95 8.95 -2.44
CA GLY A 9 1.26 8.41 -3.76
C GLY A 9 2.63 7.74 -3.83
N MET A 10 3.63 8.28 -3.14
CA MET A 10 4.96 7.65 -3.00
C MET A 10 4.86 6.30 -2.26
N LEU A 11 4.09 6.23 -1.18
CA LEU A 11 3.92 4.98 -0.43
C LEU A 11 3.20 3.90 -1.26
N VAL A 12 2.18 4.28 -2.04
CA VAL A 12 1.51 3.38 -2.98
C VAL A 12 2.49 2.89 -4.06
N ARG A 13 3.28 3.79 -4.65
CA ARG A 13 4.29 3.42 -5.66
C ARG A 13 5.33 2.47 -5.11
N ARG A 14 5.74 2.66 -3.86
CA ARG A 14 6.65 1.76 -3.15
C ARG A 14 6.05 0.37 -2.96
N ALA A 15 4.80 0.29 -2.54
CA ALA A 15 4.08 -0.99 -2.37
C ALA A 15 3.92 -1.75 -3.70
N LEU A 16 3.85 -1.03 -4.82
CA LEU A 16 3.79 -1.59 -6.18
C LEU A 16 5.18 -1.87 -6.80
N GLY A 17 6.27 -1.61 -6.08
CA GLY A 17 7.63 -1.84 -6.59
C GLY A 17 8.01 -0.94 -7.76
N LEU A 18 7.40 0.24 -7.85
CA LEU A 18 7.68 1.23 -8.91
C LEU A 18 8.88 2.12 -8.59
N GLU A 19 9.40 2.04 -7.37
CA GLU A 19 10.67 2.65 -7.01
C GLU A 19 11.84 1.84 -7.60
N ARG A 20 12.97 2.50 -7.92
CA ARG A 20 14.16 1.88 -8.53
C ARG A 20 14.85 0.80 -7.67
N SER A 21 14.22 0.37 -6.58
CA SER A 21 14.76 -0.62 -5.66
C SER A 21 14.42 -2.04 -6.13
N ARG A 22 15.41 -2.94 -6.11
CA ARG A 22 15.29 -4.35 -6.51
C ARG A 22 14.41 -5.21 -5.58
N ALA A 23 13.75 -4.61 -4.60
CA ALA A 23 12.83 -5.30 -3.72
C ALA A 23 11.57 -5.71 -4.50
N VAL A 24 11.26 -7.01 -4.48
CA VAL A 24 10.01 -7.53 -5.06
C VAL A 24 8.85 -7.14 -4.13
N CYS A 25 8.29 -5.95 -4.33
CA CYS A 25 7.09 -5.54 -3.62
C CYS A 25 5.87 -6.19 -4.30
N ARG A 26 5.41 -7.31 -3.74
CA ARG A 26 4.26 -8.10 -4.21
C ARG A 26 2.92 -7.43 -3.91
N ASN A 27 2.77 -6.16 -4.30
CA ASN A 27 1.63 -5.33 -3.93
C ASN A 27 1.49 -5.16 -2.40
N ARG A 28 2.61 -5.06 -1.68
CA ARG A 28 2.60 -4.93 -0.22
C ARG A 28 3.70 -3.98 0.20
N VAL A 29 3.43 -3.23 1.27
CA VAL A 29 4.42 -2.45 2.00
C VAL A 29 4.29 -2.76 3.47
N ALA A 30 5.43 -2.89 4.13
CA ALA A 30 5.52 -3.01 5.57
C ALA A 30 5.97 -1.67 6.13
N VAL A 31 5.18 -1.10 7.04
CA VAL A 31 5.49 0.16 7.72
C VAL A 31 5.67 -0.10 9.22
N HIS A 32 6.63 0.57 9.85
CA HIS A 32 6.85 0.39 11.28
C HIS A 32 5.70 1.05 12.07
N SER A 33 5.20 0.40 13.13
CA SER A 33 4.05 0.87 13.91
C SER A 33 4.25 2.25 14.53
N ASN A 34 5.50 2.62 14.78
CA ASN A 34 5.90 3.90 15.36
C ASN A 34 6.60 4.82 14.34
N GLY A 35 6.67 4.42 13.07
CA GLY A 35 7.30 5.20 12.01
C GLY A 35 6.35 6.24 11.42
N SER A 36 6.88 7.27 10.76
CA SER A 36 6.07 8.31 10.12
C SER A 36 5.10 7.77 9.06
N ASP A 37 5.50 6.70 8.36
CA ASP A 37 4.72 6.07 7.30
C ASP A 37 3.42 5.41 7.80
N ILE A 38 3.28 5.09 9.10
CA ILE A 38 2.07 4.45 9.62
C ILE A 38 0.83 5.36 9.48
N LYS A 39 1.02 6.67 9.64
CA LYS A 39 -0.07 7.65 9.52
C LYS A 39 -0.54 7.77 8.07
N LEU A 40 0.40 7.76 7.12
CA LEU A 40 0.11 7.73 5.69
C LEU A 40 -0.59 6.43 5.29
N ALA A 41 -0.11 5.29 5.77
CA ALA A 41 -0.72 3.99 5.50
C ALA A 41 -2.15 3.87 6.07
N GLN A 42 -2.40 4.43 7.26
CA GLN A 42 -3.74 4.49 7.86
C GLN A 42 -4.67 5.40 7.05
N SER A 43 -4.24 6.62 6.70
CA SER A 43 -5.01 7.52 5.83
C SER A 43 -5.37 6.87 4.49
N LEU A 44 -4.42 6.15 3.88
CA LEU A 44 -4.68 5.39 2.64
C LEU A 44 -5.65 4.23 2.85
N ALA A 45 -5.64 3.59 4.02
CA ALA A 45 -6.59 2.55 4.37
C ALA A 45 -8.00 3.11 4.56
N ASP A 46 -8.14 4.24 5.27
CA ASP A 46 -9.42 4.93 5.47
C ASP A 46 -10.01 5.43 4.14
N LYS A 47 -9.15 5.77 3.17
CA LYS A 47 -9.55 6.16 1.80
C LYS A 47 -9.87 4.98 0.88
N GLY A 48 -9.69 3.73 1.31
CA GLY A 48 -9.89 2.52 0.48
C GLY A 48 -8.79 2.26 -0.56
N VAL A 49 -7.71 3.05 -0.54
CA VAL A 49 -6.57 2.94 -1.46
C VAL A 49 -5.65 1.76 -1.08
N MET A 50 -5.58 1.46 0.21
CA MET A 50 -4.86 0.31 0.74
C MET A 50 -5.75 -0.48 1.70
N ILE A 51 -5.39 -1.72 1.97
CA ILE A 51 -6.01 -2.54 3.00
C ILE A 51 -4.93 -3.08 3.92
N ARG A 52 -5.16 -2.97 5.23
CA ARG A 52 -4.25 -3.57 6.21
C ARG A 52 -4.38 -5.10 6.13
N THR A 53 -3.26 -5.81 6.17
CA THR A 53 -3.20 -7.27 6.14
C THR A 53 -2.56 -7.79 7.44
N PRO A 54 -3.31 -7.84 8.57
CA PRO A 54 -2.75 -8.20 9.88
C PRO A 54 -2.07 -9.58 9.91
N ARG A 55 -2.55 -10.52 9.08
CA ARG A 55 -1.94 -11.86 8.94
C ARG A 55 -0.51 -11.84 8.38
N ALA A 56 -0.10 -10.74 7.76
CA ALA A 56 1.25 -10.54 7.24
C ALA A 56 2.09 -9.60 8.12
N ASP A 57 1.54 -9.05 9.21
CA ASP A 57 2.30 -8.25 10.18
C ASP A 57 3.44 -9.11 10.77
N TYR A 58 4.60 -8.50 11.04
CA TYR A 58 5.73 -9.17 11.67
C TYR A 58 6.43 -8.24 12.65
N GLY A 59 6.49 -8.64 13.93
CA GLY A 59 6.98 -7.77 15.01
C GLY A 59 6.24 -6.43 15.03
N SER A 60 7.01 -5.33 15.00
CA SER A 60 6.48 -3.96 14.95
C SER A 60 6.09 -3.50 13.54
N MET A 61 6.22 -4.35 12.52
CA MET A 61 5.89 -4.00 11.13
C MET A 61 4.43 -4.32 10.83
N LYS A 62 3.72 -3.33 10.30
CA LYS A 62 2.32 -3.39 9.87
C LYS A 62 2.27 -3.46 8.37
N VAL A 63 1.63 -4.49 7.83
CA VAL A 63 1.60 -4.74 6.39
C VAL A 63 0.30 -4.23 5.78
N PHE A 64 0.44 -3.51 4.67
CA PHE A 64 -0.66 -2.96 3.89
C PHE A 64 -0.50 -3.41 2.44
N SER A 65 -1.62 -3.77 1.82
CA SER A 65 -1.69 -4.14 0.40
C SER A 65 -2.43 -3.06 -0.39
N VAL A 66 -2.00 -2.76 -1.62
CA VAL A 66 -2.72 -1.76 -2.45
C VAL A 66 -3.98 -2.40 -3.04
N THR A 67 -5.08 -1.66 -3.02
CA THR A 67 -6.32 -2.06 -3.70
C THR A 67 -6.25 -1.72 -5.19
N PRO A 68 -7.16 -2.25 -6.03
CA PRO A 68 -7.29 -1.80 -7.41
C PRO A 68 -7.52 -0.28 -7.54
N GLU A 69 -8.26 0.30 -6.60
CA GLU A 69 -8.51 1.75 -6.56
C GLU A 69 -7.24 2.52 -6.25
N GLY A 70 -6.42 2.04 -5.32
CA GLY A 70 -5.14 2.64 -5.00
C GLY A 70 -4.15 2.61 -6.17
N ALA A 71 -4.10 1.51 -6.92
CA ALA A 71 -3.29 1.44 -8.12
C ALA A 71 -3.78 2.46 -9.18
N ARG A 72 -5.10 2.58 -9.37
CA ARG A 72 -5.69 3.57 -10.29
C ARG A 72 -5.40 5.00 -9.85
N ALA A 73 -5.37 5.28 -8.56
CA ALA A 73 -5.06 6.60 -8.02
C ALA A 73 -3.65 7.09 -8.38
N VAL A 74 -2.69 6.18 -8.62
CA VAL A 74 -1.35 6.51 -9.12
C VAL A 74 -1.18 6.28 -10.63
N GLY A 75 -2.27 6.08 -11.37
CA GLY A 75 -2.27 5.85 -12.82
C GLY A 75 -1.73 4.49 -13.24
N LYS A 76 -1.88 3.47 -12.38
CA LYS A 76 -1.39 2.10 -12.62
C LYS A 76 -2.52 1.08 -12.56
N LYS A 77 -2.24 -0.11 -13.10
CA LYS A 77 -3.14 -1.26 -13.03
C LYS A 77 -2.52 -2.30 -12.11
N LEU A 78 -3.30 -2.76 -11.13
CA LEU A 78 -2.92 -3.87 -10.28
C LEU A 78 -2.98 -5.17 -11.10
N PRO A 79 -1.96 -6.04 -11.07
CA PRO A 79 -2.08 -7.36 -11.69
C PRO A 79 -3.13 -8.20 -10.94
N PRO A 80 -3.87 -9.06 -11.65
CA PRO A 80 -4.97 -9.85 -11.08
C PRO A 80 -4.52 -10.79 -9.94
N ASP A 81 -3.29 -11.30 -9.96
CA ASP A 81 -2.73 -12.14 -8.90
C ASP A 81 -2.46 -11.40 -7.57
N HIS A 82 -2.47 -10.07 -7.62
CA HIS A 82 -2.19 -9.21 -6.48
C HIS A 82 -3.44 -8.57 -5.87
N THR A 83 -4.62 -8.84 -6.43
CA THR A 83 -5.88 -8.37 -5.88
C THR A 83 -6.08 -9.01 -4.51
N PRO A 84 -6.14 -8.23 -3.40
CA PRO A 84 -6.49 -8.82 -2.11
C PRO A 84 -7.87 -9.46 -2.25
N LEU A 85 -7.96 -10.78 -2.05
CA LEU A 85 -9.23 -11.50 -2.02
C LEU A 85 -10.16 -10.77 -1.04
N ALA A 86 -11.28 -10.26 -1.56
CA ALA A 86 -12.34 -9.72 -0.73
C ALA A 86 -12.82 -10.85 0.19
N HIS A 87 -12.59 -10.69 1.49
CA HIS A 87 -13.24 -11.48 2.52
C HIS A 87 -14.48 -10.73 3.01
#